data_AF-O02575-F1
#
_entry.id   AF-O02575-F1
#
_cell.length_a   1.000
_cell.length_b   1.000
_cell.length_c   1.000
_cell.angle_alpha   90.00
_cell.angle_beta   90.00
_cell.angle_gamma   90.00
#
_symmetry.space_group_name_H-M   'P 1'
#
loop_
_entity.id
_entity.type
_entity.pdbx_description
1 polymer ?
#
loop_
_entity_poly.entity_id
_entity_poly.type
_entity_poly.pdbx_seq_one_letter_code
_entity_poly.pdbx_strand_id
1 'polypeptide(L)'
;GYSSTGNMGWLNEFCATFLDFASDLKARLPEVAPSGANLDVETIFLCLTQVVTCITHLERTISLVASQLTRQHFLDRLDWCLPRLLISLTQLESSVSTVKNLEDHSFVELMDLALDHLDDYMEKLAQQSNSSLHILEESFVEEEESYQLASIVNHIVRHALAFANVAIQSDKKALTSLCETLLGECATFHEEAGDPNSGHRKLEALSLERALYALESFLNEAMLHLLFVSLIELENTSVGRLKEALQDGADGAQDLISAFDINMDRIQQIGVLAIAFSQDIKTKTIVRSCLASLESLDACIVPALQLPESVSSAHHAEILEEHFNQELLIFRNVIHEIIDSCSL
;
A
#
# COMPACT_ATOMS: atom_id res chain seq x y z
N GLY A 1 35.33 17.11 -22.91
CA GLY A 1 34.03 17.50 -23.49
C GLY A 1 33.35 16.28 -24.00
N TYR A 2 32.46 15.68 -23.20
CA TYR A 2 31.53 14.65 -23.66
C TYR A 2 30.27 15.39 -24.13
N SER A 3 29.90 15.27 -25.39
CA SER A 3 28.72 15.94 -25.93
C SER A 3 27.46 15.30 -25.32
N SER A 4 26.54 16.11 -24.78
CA SER A 4 25.28 15.63 -24.19
C SER A 4 24.45 14.78 -25.17
N THR A 5 24.65 14.96 -26.48
CA THR A 5 24.07 14.16 -27.56
C THR A 5 24.44 12.68 -27.51
N GLY A 6 25.64 12.32 -27.04
CA GLY A 6 26.05 10.91 -26.92
C GLY A 6 25.43 10.20 -25.72
N ASN A 7 25.04 10.96 -24.69
CA ASN A 7 24.45 10.41 -23.47
C ASN A 7 22.91 10.29 -23.57
N MET A 8 22.28 10.96 -24.54
CA MET A 8 20.84 10.83 -24.81
C MET A 8 20.50 9.70 -25.79
N GLY A 9 21.46 9.29 -26.63
CA GLY A 9 21.21 8.31 -27.70
C GLY A 9 20.65 6.97 -27.20
N TRP A 10 21.24 6.40 -26.14
CA TRP A 10 20.77 5.15 -25.55
C TRP A 10 19.38 5.30 -24.90
N LEU A 11 19.09 6.46 -24.28
CA LEU A 11 17.79 6.68 -23.64
C LEU A 11 16.69 6.77 -24.69
N ASN A 12 16.96 7.43 -25.82
CA ASN A 12 16.04 7.49 -26.95
C ASN A 12 15.77 6.09 -27.54
N GLU A 13 16.81 5.27 -27.70
CA GLU A 13 16.67 3.89 -28.19
C GLU A 13 15.87 3.03 -27.20
N PHE A 14 16.13 3.18 -25.91
CA PHE A 14 15.36 2.54 -24.85
C PHE A 14 13.88 2.97 -24.88
N CYS A 15 13.60 4.27 -24.99
CA CYS A 15 12.23 4.79 -25.07
C CYS A 15 11.47 4.25 -26.27
N ALA A 16 12.11 4.19 -27.46
CA ALA A 16 11.51 3.63 -28.65
C ALA A 16 11.18 2.14 -28.46
N THR A 17 12.14 1.36 -27.97
CA THR A 17 11.96 -0.07 -27.70
C THR A 17 10.88 -0.32 -26.65
N PHE A 18 10.87 0.47 -25.58
CA PHE A 18 9.89 0.36 -24.51
C PHE A 18 8.48 0.74 -24.97
N LEU A 19 8.35 1.75 -25.83
CA LEU A 19 7.07 2.15 -26.41
C LEU A 19 6.48 1.06 -27.30
N ASP A 20 7.31 0.45 -28.15
CA ASP A 20 6.89 -0.68 -29.00
C ASP A 20 6.42 -1.85 -28.13
N PHE A 21 7.22 -2.22 -27.13
CA PHE A 21 6.88 -3.24 -26.15
C PHE A 21 5.56 -2.95 -25.41
N ALA A 22 5.38 -1.74 -24.88
CA ALA A 22 4.18 -1.36 -24.12
C ALA A 22 2.92 -1.36 -25.01
N SER A 23 3.09 -0.99 -26.29
CA SER A 23 2.01 -1.01 -27.28
C SER A 23 1.57 -2.44 -27.60
N ASP A 24 2.53 -3.35 -27.81
CA ASP A 24 2.27 -4.77 -28.03
C ASP A 24 1.62 -5.43 -26.80
N LEU A 25 2.12 -5.12 -25.61
CA LEU A 25 1.56 -5.61 -24.35
C LEU A 25 0.12 -5.14 -24.18
N LYS A 26 -0.17 -3.86 -24.41
CA LYS A 26 -1.54 -3.31 -24.34
C LYS A 26 -2.50 -4.04 -25.28
N ALA A 27 -2.04 -4.44 -26.46
CA ALA A 27 -2.86 -5.19 -27.42
C ALA A 27 -3.16 -6.63 -26.93
N ARG A 28 -2.20 -7.27 -26.25
CA ARG A 28 -2.33 -8.66 -25.77
C ARG A 28 -2.98 -8.79 -24.40
N LEU A 29 -2.91 -7.76 -23.54
CA LEU A 29 -3.35 -7.83 -22.15
C LEU A 29 -4.81 -8.32 -21.98
N PRO A 30 -5.80 -7.90 -22.81
CA PRO A 30 -7.18 -8.38 -22.70
C PRO A 30 -7.34 -9.89 -22.95
N GLU A 31 -6.43 -10.49 -23.72
CA GLU A 31 -6.45 -11.93 -24.02
C GLU A 31 -5.84 -12.76 -22.88
N VAL A 32 -4.81 -12.23 -22.23
CA VAL A 32 -4.04 -12.94 -21.20
C VAL A 32 -4.61 -12.73 -19.80
N ALA A 33 -5.27 -11.60 -19.54
CA ALA A 33 -5.91 -11.29 -18.26
C ALA A 33 -7.32 -10.69 -18.46
N PRO A 34 -8.32 -11.54 -18.77
CA PRO A 34 -9.67 -11.09 -19.08
C PRO A 34 -10.42 -10.52 -17.86
N SER A 35 -10.07 -10.93 -16.63
CA SER A 35 -10.47 -10.26 -15.41
C SER A 35 -9.34 -9.32 -14.96
N GLY A 36 -9.60 -8.01 -14.94
CA GLY A 36 -8.61 -7.01 -14.53
C GLY A 36 -8.16 -7.10 -13.06
N ALA A 37 -8.84 -7.92 -12.24
CA ALA A 37 -8.53 -8.16 -10.83
C ALA A 37 -7.45 -9.24 -10.66
N ASN A 38 -6.26 -9.01 -11.22
CA ASN A 38 -5.10 -9.88 -11.02
C ASN A 38 -3.93 -9.05 -10.48
N LEU A 39 -3.34 -9.50 -9.37
CA LEU A 39 -2.19 -8.85 -8.72
C LEU A 39 -1.00 -8.67 -9.68
N ASP A 40 -0.80 -9.59 -10.62
CA ASP A 40 0.22 -9.51 -11.65
C ASP A 40 -0.07 -8.38 -12.65
N VAL A 41 -1.34 -8.19 -13.03
CA VAL A 41 -1.76 -7.07 -13.88
C VAL A 41 -1.53 -5.74 -13.18
N GLU A 42 -1.89 -5.66 -11.89
CA GLU A 42 -1.63 -4.47 -11.07
C GLU A 42 -0.11 -4.18 -10.97
N THR A 43 0.71 -5.23 -10.80
CA THR A 43 2.18 -5.13 -10.75
C THR A 43 2.77 -4.69 -12.09
N ILE A 44 2.25 -5.20 -13.20
CA ILE A 44 2.64 -4.78 -14.55
C ILE A 44 2.38 -3.28 -14.74
N PHE A 45 1.17 -2.81 -14.42
CA PHE A 45 0.84 -1.39 -14.55
C PHE A 45 1.71 -0.51 -13.65
N LEU A 46 2.00 -0.95 -12.43
CA LEU A 46 2.96 -0.28 -11.55
C LEU A 46 4.33 -0.16 -12.22
N CYS A 47 4.90 -1.28 -12.68
CA CYS A 47 6.23 -1.29 -13.29
C CYS A 47 6.29 -0.42 -14.56
N LEU A 48 5.27 -0.47 -15.42
CA LEU A 48 5.19 0.38 -16.62
C LEU A 48 5.18 1.86 -16.26
N THR A 49 4.38 2.24 -15.26
CA THR A 49 4.28 3.63 -14.79
C THR A 49 5.63 4.09 -14.23
N GLN A 50 6.26 3.26 -13.40
CA GLN A 50 7.57 3.55 -12.80
C GLN A 50 8.69 3.69 -13.83
N VAL A 51 8.69 2.87 -14.88
CA VAL A 51 9.66 3.00 -15.99
C VAL A 51 9.49 4.36 -16.68
N VAL A 52 8.26 4.79 -16.97
CA VAL A 52 7.99 6.10 -17.58
C VAL A 52 8.44 7.24 -16.66
N THR A 53 8.17 7.16 -15.36
CA THR A 53 8.64 8.12 -14.37
C THR A 53 10.18 8.21 -14.37
N CYS A 54 10.87 7.07 -14.30
CA CYS A 54 12.33 7.02 -14.29
C CYS A 54 12.95 7.58 -15.59
N ILE A 55 12.38 7.26 -16.76
CA ILE A 55 12.80 7.83 -18.05
C ILE A 55 12.74 9.36 -18.00
N THR A 56 11.62 9.91 -17.52
CA THR A 56 11.39 11.37 -17.47
C THR A 56 12.45 12.07 -16.62
N HIS A 57 12.79 11.51 -15.45
CA HIS A 57 13.82 12.10 -14.59
C HIS A 57 15.25 11.82 -15.07
N LEU A 58 15.50 10.71 -15.76
CA LEU A 58 16.79 10.45 -16.41
C LEU A 58 17.07 11.44 -17.54
N GLU A 59 16.07 11.80 -18.34
CA GLU A 59 16.18 12.82 -19.38
C GLU A 59 16.58 14.17 -18.78
N ARG A 60 15.94 14.57 -17.67
CA ARG A 60 16.29 15.80 -16.92
C ARG A 60 17.72 15.73 -16.38
N THR A 61 18.11 14.60 -15.80
CA THR A 61 19.46 14.36 -15.26
C THR A 61 20.54 14.51 -16.35
N ILE A 62 20.29 13.96 -17.54
CA ILE A 62 21.20 14.07 -18.69
C ILE A 62 21.27 15.51 -19.19
N SER A 63 20.13 16.21 -19.23
CA SER A 63 20.01 17.59 -19.72
C SER A 63 20.73 18.60 -18.82
N LEU A 64 20.62 18.42 -17.49
CA LEU A 64 21.26 19.29 -16.50
C LEU A 64 22.71 18.91 -16.18
N VAL A 65 23.24 17.83 -16.79
CA VAL A 65 24.57 17.27 -16.46
C VAL A 65 24.69 17.04 -14.94
N ALA A 66 23.61 16.53 -14.34
CA ALA A 66 23.53 16.33 -12.91
C ALA A 66 24.45 15.18 -12.44
N SER A 67 24.57 15.03 -11.12
CA SER A 67 25.51 14.07 -10.52
C SER A 67 25.28 12.64 -11.00
N GLN A 68 26.35 11.84 -11.03
CA GLN A 68 26.25 10.40 -11.27
C GLN A 68 25.36 9.70 -10.23
N LEU A 69 25.27 10.23 -9.01
CA LEU A 69 24.39 9.71 -7.96
C LEU A 69 22.91 9.82 -8.34
N THR A 70 22.49 10.97 -8.90
CA THR A 70 21.11 11.17 -9.40
C THR A 70 20.79 10.16 -10.50
N ARG A 71 21.73 9.98 -11.44
CA ARG A 71 21.55 9.04 -12.54
C ARG A 71 21.45 7.61 -12.03
N GLN A 72 22.31 7.23 -11.09
CA GLN A 72 22.33 5.87 -10.55
C GLN A 72 21.02 5.55 -9.84
N HIS A 73 20.48 6.48 -9.05
CA HIS A 73 19.18 6.31 -8.39
C HIS A 73 18.09 5.87 -9.38
N PHE A 74 17.91 6.59 -10.50
CA PHE A 74 16.87 6.21 -11.47
C PHE A 74 17.22 4.94 -12.28
N LEU A 75 18.50 4.66 -12.52
CA LEU A 75 18.91 3.41 -13.17
C LEU A 75 18.65 2.20 -12.27
N ASP A 76 18.96 2.27 -10.98
CA ASP A 76 18.70 1.21 -10.01
C ASP A 76 17.20 0.90 -9.93
N ARG A 77 16.35 1.93 -10.02
CA ARG A 77 14.89 1.77 -10.07
C ARG A 77 14.43 1.07 -11.35
N LEU A 78 15.00 1.40 -12.51
CA LEU A 78 14.72 0.68 -13.76
C LEU A 78 15.15 -0.80 -13.66
N ASP A 79 16.32 -1.05 -13.09
CA ASP A 79 16.86 -2.40 -12.86
C ASP A 79 16.00 -3.22 -11.89
N TRP A 80 15.23 -2.57 -11.01
CA TRP A 80 14.23 -3.24 -10.18
C TRP A 80 12.90 -3.48 -10.91
N CYS A 81 12.43 -2.49 -11.69
CA CYS A 81 11.13 -2.56 -12.38
C CYS A 81 11.11 -3.59 -13.51
N LEU A 82 12.16 -3.64 -14.34
CA LEU A 82 12.17 -4.48 -15.55
C LEU A 82 12.14 -5.99 -15.24
N PRO A 83 12.91 -6.53 -14.28
CA PRO A 83 12.80 -7.94 -13.90
C PRO A 83 11.45 -8.27 -13.28
N ARG A 84 10.90 -7.38 -12.44
CA ARG A 84 9.60 -7.59 -11.81
C ARG A 84 8.48 -7.62 -12.85
N LEU A 85 8.54 -6.74 -13.84
CA LEU A 85 7.66 -6.74 -15.01
C LEU A 85 7.73 -8.08 -15.78
N LEU A 86 8.94 -8.59 -16.03
CA LEU A 86 9.14 -9.87 -16.70
C LEU A 86 8.55 -11.04 -15.89
N ILE A 87 8.74 -11.06 -14.57
CA ILE A 87 8.21 -12.11 -13.69
C ILE A 87 6.68 -12.12 -13.74
N SER A 88 6.03 -10.97 -13.56
CA SER A 88 4.56 -10.88 -13.59
C SER A 88 3.98 -11.26 -14.96
N LEU A 89 4.65 -10.91 -16.06
CA LEU A 89 4.24 -11.35 -17.40
C LEU A 89 4.34 -12.87 -17.56
N THR A 90 5.42 -13.47 -17.04
CA THR A 90 5.61 -14.92 -17.10
C THR A 90 4.56 -15.65 -16.26
N GLN A 91 4.20 -15.09 -15.09
CA GLN A 91 3.17 -15.63 -14.21
C GLN A 91 1.80 -15.61 -14.88
N LEU A 92 1.44 -14.50 -15.53
CA LEU A 92 0.21 -14.40 -16.33
C LEU A 92 0.12 -15.43 -17.45
N GLU A 93 1.21 -15.68 -18.18
CA GLU A 93 1.23 -16.69 -19.25
C GLU A 93 1.13 -18.13 -18.72
N SER A 94 1.60 -18.38 -17.49
CA SER A 94 1.63 -19.71 -16.90
C SER A 94 0.29 -20.21 -16.36
N SER A 95 -0.72 -19.34 -16.20
CA SER A 95 -2.06 -19.66 -15.64
C SER A 95 -2.03 -20.39 -14.29
N VAL A 96 -0.93 -20.30 -13.54
CA VAL A 96 -0.84 -20.86 -12.20
C VAL A 96 -1.60 -19.92 -11.28
N SER A 97 -2.79 -20.32 -10.84
CA SER A 97 -3.46 -19.65 -9.73
C SER A 97 -2.61 -19.88 -8.48
N THR A 98 -1.73 -18.95 -8.15
CA THR A 98 -1.09 -18.92 -6.84
C THR A 98 -2.20 -18.80 -5.80
N VAL A 99 -2.31 -19.79 -4.91
CA VAL A 99 -3.13 -19.68 -3.71
C VAL A 99 -2.63 -18.43 -2.98
N LYS A 100 -3.47 -17.39 -2.90
CA LYS A 100 -3.13 -16.17 -2.17
C LYS A 100 -2.92 -16.55 -0.72
N ASN A 101 -1.77 -16.23 -0.13
CA ASN A 101 -1.62 -16.35 1.31
C ASN A 101 -2.46 -15.25 2.00
N LEU A 102 -2.84 -15.44 3.26
CA LEU A 102 -3.50 -14.36 4.04
C LEU A 102 -2.66 -13.07 4.08
N GLU A 103 -1.33 -13.20 4.00
CA GLU A 103 -0.40 -12.07 3.95
C GLU A 103 -0.57 -11.21 2.68
N ASP A 104 -1.13 -11.78 1.61
CA ASP A 104 -1.36 -11.09 0.33
C ASP A 104 -2.73 -10.39 0.28
N HIS A 105 -3.58 -10.58 1.30
CA HIS A 105 -4.91 -9.99 1.35
C HIS A 105 -4.85 -8.58 1.94
N SER A 106 -5.58 -7.67 1.31
CA SER A 106 -5.83 -6.34 1.86
C SER A 106 -6.72 -6.40 3.10
N PHE A 107 -6.75 -5.30 3.87
CA PHE A 107 -7.61 -5.18 5.04
C PHE A 107 -9.08 -5.47 4.70
N VAL A 108 -9.57 -4.92 3.58
CA VAL A 108 -10.95 -5.10 3.12
C VAL A 108 -11.21 -6.56 2.73
N GLU A 109 -10.32 -7.19 1.95
CA GLU A 109 -10.49 -8.61 1.58
C GLU A 109 -10.49 -9.54 2.82
N LEU A 110 -9.71 -9.21 3.85
CA LEU A 110 -9.71 -9.97 5.11
C LEU A 110 -11.01 -9.76 5.91
N MET A 111 -11.53 -8.54 5.94
CA MET A 111 -12.82 -8.21 6.56
C MET A 111 -13.96 -8.96 5.89
N ASP A 112 -14.03 -8.91 4.56
CA ASP A 112 -15.02 -9.64 3.75
C ASP A 112 -14.94 -11.14 4.04
N LEU A 113 -13.75 -11.73 4.01
CA LEU A 113 -13.54 -13.14 4.31
C LEU A 113 -14.02 -13.52 5.73
N ALA A 114 -13.72 -12.69 6.73
CA ALA A 114 -14.15 -12.93 8.10
C ALA A 114 -15.68 -12.87 8.25
N LEU A 115 -16.33 -11.93 7.57
CA LEU A 115 -17.78 -11.77 7.58
C LEU A 115 -18.48 -12.92 6.83
N ASP A 116 -17.96 -13.32 5.67
CA ASP A 116 -18.45 -14.49 4.91
C ASP A 116 -18.41 -15.76 5.78
N HIS A 117 -17.31 -15.97 6.53
CA HIS A 117 -17.21 -17.09 7.48
C HIS A 117 -18.28 -17.05 8.58
N LEU A 118 -18.62 -15.87 9.08
CA LEU A 118 -19.66 -15.70 10.11
C LEU A 118 -21.06 -15.91 9.54
N ASP A 119 -21.32 -15.43 8.32
CA ASP A 119 -22.58 -15.63 7.62
C ASP A 119 -22.83 -17.12 7.33
N ASP A 120 -21.84 -17.82 6.79
CA ASP A 120 -21.88 -19.27 6.58
C ASP A 120 -22.15 -20.03 7.89
N TYR A 121 -21.49 -19.61 8.97
CA TYR A 121 -21.70 -20.18 10.30
C TYR A 121 -23.13 -19.97 10.80
N MET A 122 -23.66 -18.75 10.66
CA MET A 122 -25.02 -18.41 11.07
C MET A 122 -26.07 -19.17 10.23
N GLU A 123 -25.82 -19.36 8.94
CA GLU A 123 -26.71 -20.15 8.07
C GLU A 123 -26.73 -21.63 8.51
N LYS A 124 -25.55 -22.23 8.73
CA LYS A 124 -25.42 -23.60 9.26
C LYS A 124 -26.16 -23.77 10.60
N LEU A 125 -26.01 -22.82 11.52
CA LEU A 125 -26.75 -22.81 12.80
C LEU A 125 -28.27 -22.74 12.61
N ALA A 126 -28.77 -21.91 11.69
CA ALA A 126 -30.20 -21.77 11.45
C ALA A 126 -30.81 -23.05 10.87
N GLN A 127 -30.10 -23.73 9.97
CA GLN A 127 -30.51 -25.01 9.38
C GLN A 127 -30.54 -26.15 10.42
N GLN A 128 -29.62 -26.12 11.40
CA GLN A 128 -29.50 -27.12 12.47
C GLN A 128 -30.60 -27.08 13.54
N SER A 129 -31.34 -25.97 13.68
CA SER A 129 -32.52 -25.92 14.55
C SER A 129 -33.61 -26.96 14.20
N ASN A 130 -33.50 -27.62 13.04
CA ASN A 130 -34.43 -28.63 12.52
C ASN A 130 -33.90 -30.08 12.48
N SER A 131 -32.63 -30.38 12.80
CA SER A 131 -32.11 -31.77 12.77
C SER A 131 -31.02 -32.04 13.82
N SER A 132 -31.00 -33.26 14.35
CA SER A 132 -30.29 -33.68 15.57
C SER A 132 -28.76 -33.49 15.56
N LEU A 133 -28.27 -32.98 16.70
CA LEU A 133 -26.93 -32.73 17.27
C LEU A 133 -25.68 -33.56 16.86
N HIS A 134 -25.75 -34.57 16.00
CA HIS A 134 -24.65 -35.52 15.80
C HIS A 134 -23.65 -35.18 14.68
N ILE A 135 -23.82 -34.03 14.00
CA ILE A 135 -23.04 -33.63 12.80
C ILE A 135 -21.97 -32.55 13.16
N LEU A 136 -21.82 -32.17 14.42
CA LEU A 136 -20.88 -31.10 14.83
C LEU A 136 -19.39 -31.52 14.82
N GLU A 137 -19.07 -32.81 14.96
CA GLU A 137 -17.66 -33.26 14.96
C GLU A 137 -17.11 -33.57 13.57
N GLU A 138 -17.94 -33.95 12.59
CA GLU A 138 -17.44 -34.32 11.25
C GLU A 138 -17.35 -33.13 10.29
N SER A 139 -18.28 -32.16 10.33
CA SER A 139 -18.26 -31.04 9.37
C SER A 139 -17.29 -29.91 9.70
N PHE A 140 -16.87 -29.78 10.96
CA PHE A 140 -15.93 -28.73 11.41
C PHE A 140 -14.45 -29.17 11.30
N VAL A 141 -14.20 -30.46 11.09
CA VAL A 141 -12.85 -31.04 10.95
C VAL A 141 -12.44 -31.17 9.48
N GLU A 142 -13.40 -31.17 8.54
CA GLU A 142 -13.11 -31.40 7.10
C GLU A 142 -12.64 -30.17 6.30
N GLU A 143 -12.63 -28.97 6.86
CA GLU A 143 -12.11 -27.78 6.16
C GLU A 143 -10.60 -27.56 6.44
N GLU A 144 -9.75 -28.53 6.08
CA GLU A 144 -8.28 -28.45 6.17
C GLU A 144 -7.64 -27.42 5.21
N GLU A 145 -8.43 -26.77 4.34
CA GLU A 145 -7.97 -25.72 3.40
C GLU A 145 -8.57 -24.32 3.66
N SER A 146 -9.40 -24.18 4.70
CA SER A 146 -10.08 -22.94 5.08
C SER A 146 -9.26 -22.23 6.15
N TYR A 147 -8.93 -20.95 5.95
CA TYR A 147 -8.26 -20.18 6.98
C TYR A 147 -9.16 -20.12 8.22
N GLN A 148 -8.73 -20.75 9.32
CA GLN A 148 -9.45 -20.67 10.58
C GLN A 148 -9.73 -19.19 10.89
N LEU A 149 -10.98 -18.83 11.21
CA LEU A 149 -11.42 -17.46 11.45
C LEU A 149 -10.48 -16.66 12.38
N ALA A 150 -9.88 -17.33 13.37
CA ALA A 150 -8.86 -16.74 14.25
C ALA A 150 -7.62 -16.25 13.49
N SER A 151 -7.15 -16.98 12.47
CA SER A 151 -6.03 -16.57 11.62
C SER A 151 -6.38 -15.32 10.81
N ILE A 152 -7.59 -15.25 10.26
CA ILE A 152 -8.07 -14.08 9.51
C ILE A 152 -8.14 -12.86 10.43
N VAL A 153 -8.78 -13.00 11.60
CA VAL A 153 -8.86 -11.94 12.61
C VAL A 153 -7.48 -11.46 13.05
N ASN A 154 -6.51 -12.37 13.22
CA ASN A 154 -5.13 -11.98 13.53
C ASN A 154 -4.49 -11.11 12.43
N HIS A 155 -4.76 -11.38 11.16
CA HIS A 155 -4.26 -10.54 10.05
C HIS A 155 -4.96 -9.18 10.01
N ILE A 156 -6.28 -9.13 10.23
CA ILE A 156 -7.04 -7.87 10.37
C ILE A 156 -6.42 -7.00 11.47
N VAL A 157 -6.16 -7.59 12.64
CA VAL A 157 -5.54 -6.89 13.78
C VAL A 157 -4.12 -6.41 13.45
N ARG A 158 -3.31 -7.20 12.73
CA ARG A 158 -1.98 -6.77 12.30
C ARG A 158 -2.03 -5.52 11.41
N HIS A 159 -2.96 -5.49 10.45
CA HIS A 159 -3.16 -4.33 9.58
C HIS A 159 -3.60 -3.10 10.39
N ALA A 160 -4.59 -3.26 11.27
CA ALA A 160 -5.08 -2.16 12.11
C ALA A 160 -4.00 -1.62 13.07
N LEU A 161 -3.17 -2.50 13.65
CA LEU A 161 -2.08 -2.08 14.54
C LEU A 161 -0.90 -1.43 13.78
N ALA A 162 -0.61 -1.87 12.56
CA ALA A 162 0.37 -1.21 11.70
C ALA A 162 -0.03 0.26 11.45
N PHE A 163 -1.30 0.49 11.11
CA PHE A 163 -1.85 1.84 10.99
C PHE A 163 -1.85 2.60 12.32
N ALA A 164 -2.27 1.96 13.42
CA ALA A 164 -2.31 2.59 14.74
C ALA A 164 -0.94 3.11 15.21
N ASN A 165 0.17 2.51 14.74
CA ASN A 165 1.50 2.95 15.12
C ASN A 165 1.90 4.32 14.57
N VAL A 166 1.32 4.73 13.45
CA VAL A 166 1.58 6.04 12.82
C VAL A 166 0.44 7.04 13.06
N ALA A 167 -0.71 6.55 13.51
CA ALA A 167 -1.89 7.36 13.84
C ALA A 167 -1.63 8.38 14.96
N ILE A 168 -2.53 9.34 15.10
CA ILE A 168 -2.52 10.27 16.23
C ILE A 168 -2.74 9.52 17.55
N GLN A 169 -2.23 10.05 18.66
CA GLN A 169 -2.18 9.33 19.94
C GLN A 169 -3.56 8.93 20.49
N SER A 170 -4.58 9.76 20.27
CA SER A 170 -5.96 9.42 20.64
C SER A 170 -6.45 8.19 19.89
N ASP A 171 -6.22 8.17 18.58
CA ASP A 171 -6.75 7.17 17.66
C ASP A 171 -5.96 5.86 17.81
N LYS A 172 -4.64 5.95 18.01
CA LYS A 172 -3.80 4.80 18.38
C LYS A 172 -4.38 4.06 19.58
N LYS A 173 -4.69 4.78 20.66
CA LYS A 173 -5.22 4.18 21.89
C LYS A 173 -6.57 3.52 21.66
N ALA A 174 -7.45 4.17 20.91
CA ALA A 174 -8.78 3.63 20.61
C ALA A 174 -8.69 2.40 19.70
N LEU A 175 -7.89 2.44 18.63
CA LEU A 175 -7.62 1.31 17.74
C LEU A 175 -7.03 0.11 18.48
N THR A 176 -6.05 0.33 19.36
CA THR A 176 -5.49 -0.74 20.19
C THR A 176 -6.56 -1.39 21.07
N SER A 177 -7.42 -0.61 21.70
CA SER A 177 -8.53 -1.13 22.53
C SER A 177 -9.54 -1.92 21.69
N LEU A 178 -9.85 -1.47 20.46
CA LEU A 178 -10.75 -2.18 19.55
C LEU A 178 -10.13 -3.50 19.07
N CYS A 179 -8.82 -3.52 18.78
CA CYS A 179 -8.11 -4.75 18.43
C CYS A 179 -8.12 -5.76 19.58
N GLU A 180 -7.88 -5.31 20.82
CA GLU A 180 -7.98 -6.16 22.02
C GLU A 180 -9.39 -6.73 22.20
N THR A 181 -10.41 -5.90 21.98
CA THR A 181 -11.82 -6.33 22.03
C THR A 181 -12.10 -7.40 20.96
N LEU A 182 -11.69 -7.15 19.71
CA LEU A 182 -11.89 -8.09 18.60
C LEU A 182 -11.21 -9.45 18.87
N LEU A 183 -9.98 -9.44 19.38
CA LEU A 183 -9.29 -10.68 19.78
C LEU A 183 -10.02 -11.40 20.91
N GLY A 184 -10.55 -10.67 21.88
CA GLY A 184 -11.34 -11.23 22.98
C GLY A 184 -12.62 -11.91 22.48
N GLU A 185 -13.42 -11.21 21.67
CA GLU A 185 -14.66 -11.77 21.09
C GLU A 185 -14.35 -12.99 20.20
N CYS A 186 -13.26 -12.95 19.44
CA CYS A 186 -12.83 -14.09 18.64
C CYS A 186 -12.42 -15.30 19.49
N ALA A 187 -11.73 -15.07 20.61
CA ALA A 187 -11.36 -16.14 21.53
C ALA A 187 -12.59 -16.77 22.18
N THR A 188 -13.53 -15.96 22.68
CA THR A 188 -14.80 -16.45 23.24
C THR A 188 -15.59 -17.26 22.21
N PHE A 189 -15.68 -16.78 20.97
CA PHE A 189 -16.34 -17.50 19.89
C PHE A 189 -15.74 -18.89 19.62
N HIS A 190 -14.42 -19.06 19.75
CA HIS A 190 -13.73 -20.34 19.58
C HIS A 190 -13.80 -21.25 20.81
N GLU A 191 -13.62 -20.71 22.03
CA GLU A 191 -13.65 -21.49 23.27
C GLU A 191 -14.99 -22.20 23.50
N GLU A 192 -16.09 -21.54 23.11
CA GLU A 192 -17.45 -22.04 23.32
C GLU A 192 -17.99 -22.83 22.11
N ALA A 193 -17.14 -23.21 21.14
CA ALA A 193 -17.54 -23.93 19.93
C ALA A 193 -18.24 -25.28 20.18
N GLY A 194 -18.20 -25.79 21.42
CA GLY A 194 -18.94 -26.98 21.87
C GLY A 194 -20.27 -26.72 22.62
N ASP A 195 -20.73 -25.47 22.77
CA ASP A 195 -22.01 -25.19 23.44
C ASP A 195 -23.20 -25.63 22.56
N PRO A 196 -24.06 -26.56 23.03
CA PRO A 196 -25.25 -26.98 22.28
C PRO A 196 -26.33 -25.88 22.15
N ASN A 197 -26.23 -24.76 22.87
CA ASN A 197 -27.20 -23.69 22.82
C ASN A 197 -27.01 -22.78 21.59
N SER A 198 -27.76 -23.10 20.53
CA SER A 198 -27.79 -22.30 19.29
C SER A 198 -28.08 -20.80 19.48
N GLY A 199 -28.88 -20.42 20.49
CA GLY A 199 -29.17 -19.01 20.78
C GLY A 199 -27.97 -18.28 21.36
N HIS A 200 -27.20 -18.96 22.21
CA HIS A 200 -25.97 -18.43 22.78
C HIS A 200 -24.88 -18.28 21.70
N ARG A 201 -24.65 -19.34 20.92
CA ARG A 201 -23.71 -19.33 19.79
C ARG A 201 -24.02 -18.24 18.75
N LYS A 202 -25.30 -17.99 18.48
CA LYS A 202 -25.72 -16.88 17.61
C LYS A 202 -25.35 -15.52 18.20
N LEU A 203 -25.49 -15.32 19.51
CA LEU A 203 -25.13 -14.05 20.15
C LEU A 203 -23.62 -13.79 20.07
N GLU A 204 -22.80 -14.84 20.22
CA GLU A 204 -21.33 -14.73 20.09
C GLU A 204 -20.90 -14.38 18.66
N ALA A 205 -21.48 -15.03 17.65
CA ALA A 205 -21.23 -14.69 16.24
C ALA A 205 -21.57 -13.21 15.97
N LEU A 206 -22.74 -12.74 16.43
CA LEU A 206 -23.15 -11.34 16.30
C LEU A 206 -22.27 -10.38 17.11
N SER A 207 -21.67 -10.83 18.21
CA SER A 207 -20.75 -10.02 19.02
C SER A 207 -19.43 -9.81 18.27
N LEU A 208 -18.88 -10.88 17.69
CA LEU A 208 -17.68 -10.82 16.85
C LEU A 208 -17.90 -9.98 15.59
N GLU A 209 -19.04 -10.16 14.90
CA GLU A 209 -19.43 -9.33 13.76
C GLU A 209 -19.47 -7.83 14.11
N ARG A 210 -20.06 -7.48 15.26
CA ARG A 210 -20.09 -6.08 15.73
C ARG A 210 -18.69 -5.54 16.03
N ALA A 211 -17.80 -6.36 16.61
CA ALA A 211 -16.43 -5.95 16.89
C ALA A 211 -15.66 -5.68 15.58
N LEU A 212 -15.87 -6.50 14.55
CA LEU A 212 -15.32 -6.29 13.20
C LEU A 212 -15.79 -4.94 12.62
N TYR A 213 -17.09 -4.69 12.56
CA TYR A 213 -17.62 -3.41 12.05
C TYR A 213 -17.18 -2.19 12.87
N ALA A 214 -17.08 -2.33 14.19
CA ALA A 214 -16.61 -1.25 15.06
C ALA A 214 -15.14 -0.89 14.75
N LEU A 215 -14.30 -1.89 14.51
CA LEU A 215 -12.90 -1.68 14.12
C LEU A 215 -12.79 -1.00 12.76
N GLU A 216 -13.50 -1.51 11.75
CA GLU A 216 -13.50 -0.94 10.39
C GLU A 216 -13.99 0.52 10.41
N SER A 217 -15.13 0.78 11.05
CA SER A 217 -15.70 2.12 11.11
C SER A 217 -14.74 3.11 11.78
N PHE A 218 -14.10 2.71 12.88
CA PHE A 218 -13.16 3.59 13.58
C PHE A 218 -11.85 3.78 12.79
N LEU A 219 -11.36 2.74 12.11
CA LEU A 219 -10.18 2.82 11.26
C LEU A 219 -10.40 3.81 10.11
N ASN A 220 -11.58 3.80 9.49
CA ASN A 220 -11.94 4.76 8.44
C ASN A 220 -11.95 6.21 8.95
N GLU A 221 -12.50 6.45 10.14
CA GLU A 221 -12.48 7.78 10.77
C GLU A 221 -11.04 8.23 11.11
N ALA A 222 -10.26 7.34 11.73
CA ALA A 222 -8.87 7.61 12.08
C ALA A 222 -7.98 7.86 10.85
N MET A 223 -8.26 7.20 9.72
CA MET A 223 -7.58 7.44 8.44
C MET A 223 -7.84 8.87 7.94
N LEU A 224 -9.09 9.36 8.04
CA LEU A 224 -9.41 10.74 7.67
C LEU A 224 -8.68 11.73 8.57
N HIS A 225 -8.68 11.51 9.89
CA HIS A 225 -7.92 12.35 10.83
C HIS A 225 -6.43 12.37 10.49
N LEU A 226 -5.85 11.21 10.22
CA LEU A 226 -4.43 11.08 9.89
C LEU A 226 -4.09 11.82 8.60
N LEU A 227 -4.95 11.72 7.58
CA LEU A 227 -4.75 12.45 6.33
C LEU A 227 -4.70 13.96 6.56
N PHE A 228 -5.65 14.52 7.32
CA PHE A 228 -5.65 15.96 7.60
C PHE A 228 -4.37 16.40 8.33
N VAL A 229 -3.92 15.61 9.31
CA VAL A 229 -2.67 15.88 10.03
C VAL A 229 -1.46 15.81 9.10
N SER A 230 -1.33 14.75 8.30
CA SER A 230 -0.21 14.56 7.39
C SER A 230 -0.12 15.63 6.31
N LEU A 231 -1.26 16.09 5.78
CA LEU A 231 -1.28 17.18 4.81
C LEU A 231 -0.80 18.50 5.40
N ILE A 232 -1.17 18.81 6.65
CA ILE A 232 -0.66 19.99 7.37
C ILE A 232 0.84 19.84 7.67
N GLU A 233 1.28 18.64 8.04
CA GLU A 233 2.69 18.37 8.30
C GLU A 233 3.55 18.50 7.04
N LEU A 234 3.06 18.11 5.86
CA LEU A 234 3.77 18.30 4.59
C LEU A 234 4.12 19.76 4.30
N GLU A 235 3.26 20.70 4.69
CA GLU A 235 3.55 22.13 4.58
C GLU A 235 4.60 22.59 5.60
N ASN A 236 4.64 21.93 6.77
CA ASN A 236 5.52 22.28 7.88
C ASN A 236 6.91 21.62 7.82
N THR A 237 7.04 20.47 7.19
CA THR A 237 8.28 19.67 7.07
C THR A 237 8.64 19.47 5.59
N SER A 238 8.48 20.50 4.77
CA SER A 238 8.85 20.42 3.35
C SER A 238 10.35 20.19 3.17
N VAL A 239 10.72 19.57 2.05
CA VAL A 239 12.13 19.32 1.68
C VAL A 239 12.93 20.62 1.68
N GLY A 240 12.35 21.72 1.19
CA GLY A 240 12.97 23.05 1.23
C GLY A 240 13.28 23.54 2.66
N ARG A 241 12.35 23.36 3.61
CA ARG A 241 12.58 23.73 5.03
C ARG A 241 13.65 22.85 5.67
N LEU A 242 13.66 21.56 5.32
CA LEU A 242 14.68 20.62 5.78
C LEU A 242 16.08 21.03 5.28
N LYS A 243 16.17 21.41 4.00
CA LYS A 243 17.39 21.93 3.38
C LYS A 243 17.92 23.17 4.11
N GLU A 244 17.07 24.16 4.36
CA GLU A 244 17.44 25.39 5.09
C GLU A 244 17.98 25.05 6.49
N ALA A 245 17.29 24.20 7.24
CA ALA A 245 17.71 23.82 8.58
C ALA A 245 19.06 23.06 8.61
N LEU A 246 19.30 22.21 7.61
CA LEU A 246 20.56 21.47 7.47
C LEU A 246 21.74 22.38 7.09
N GLN A 247 21.49 23.40 6.26
CA GLN A 247 22.51 24.38 5.86
C GLN A 247 22.87 25.33 7.01
N ASP A 248 21.88 25.72 7.82
CA ASP A 248 22.08 26.62 8.97
C ASP A 248 22.73 25.93 10.18
N GLY A 249 22.91 24.60 10.14
CA GLY A 249 23.50 23.82 11.22
C GLY A 249 22.71 23.90 12.54
N ALA A 250 21.40 24.14 12.45
CA ALA A 250 20.55 24.36 13.61
C ALA A 250 20.36 23.06 14.41
N ASP A 251 20.38 23.16 15.75
CA ASP A 251 20.06 22.04 16.67
C ASP A 251 18.69 21.40 16.38
N GLY A 252 17.79 22.08 15.66
CA GLY A 252 16.47 21.57 15.26
C GLY A 252 16.41 20.77 13.96
N ALA A 253 17.53 20.61 13.23
CA ALA A 253 17.53 19.84 11.98
C ALA A 253 17.20 18.36 12.21
N GLN A 254 17.65 17.79 13.32
CA GLN A 254 17.36 16.38 13.66
C GLN A 254 15.88 16.16 13.98
N ASP A 255 15.25 17.10 14.69
CA ASP A 255 13.81 17.04 14.97
C ASP A 255 12.99 17.16 13.68
N LEU A 256 13.45 17.97 12.72
CA LEU A 256 12.81 18.08 11.39
C LEU A 256 12.98 16.81 10.55
N ILE A 257 14.15 16.15 10.59
CA ILE A 257 14.34 14.84 9.95
C ILE A 257 13.36 13.83 10.56
N SER A 258 13.32 13.73 11.89
CA SER A 258 12.43 12.77 12.55
C SER A 258 10.95 13.07 12.26
N ALA A 259 10.55 14.34 12.17
CA ALA A 259 9.19 14.71 11.78
C ALA A 259 8.89 14.37 10.30
N PHE A 260 9.88 14.53 9.41
CA PHE A 260 9.78 14.14 8.01
C PHE A 260 9.59 12.62 7.87
N ASP A 261 10.43 11.82 8.53
CA ASP A 261 10.37 10.35 8.51
C ASP A 261 9.01 9.85 9.03
N ILE A 262 8.53 10.40 10.15
CA ILE A 262 7.20 10.08 10.69
C ILE A 262 6.10 10.40 9.69
N ASN A 263 6.18 11.53 9.00
CA ASN A 263 5.16 11.89 8.03
C ASN A 263 5.22 11.02 6.76
N MET A 264 6.41 10.57 6.35
CA MET A 264 6.58 9.60 5.28
C MET A 264 5.93 8.26 5.63
N ASP A 265 6.13 7.76 6.86
CA ASP A 265 5.46 6.55 7.36
C ASP A 265 3.93 6.69 7.32
N ARG A 266 3.41 7.87 7.70
CA ARG A 266 1.97 8.15 7.64
C ARG A 266 1.46 8.15 6.20
N ILE A 267 2.17 8.76 5.27
CA ILE A 267 1.81 8.78 3.84
C ILE A 267 1.76 7.35 3.28
N GLN A 268 2.73 6.51 3.66
CA GLN A 268 2.74 5.10 3.28
C GLN A 268 1.48 4.37 3.79
N GLN A 269 1.15 4.51 5.07
CA GLN A 269 -0.04 3.85 5.65
C GLN A 269 -1.36 4.37 5.08
N ILE A 270 -1.47 5.69 4.84
CA ILE A 270 -2.63 6.29 4.15
C ILE A 270 -2.77 5.66 2.76
N GLY A 271 -1.68 5.57 2.00
CA GLY A 271 -1.71 5.02 0.65
C GLY A 271 -2.09 3.53 0.62
N VAL A 272 -1.52 2.71 1.52
CA VAL A 272 -1.86 1.28 1.65
C VAL A 272 -3.35 1.07 1.90
N LEU A 273 -3.93 1.83 2.83
CA LEU A 273 -5.37 1.76 3.11
C LEU A 273 -6.21 2.29 1.94
N ALA A 274 -5.81 3.41 1.33
CA ALA A 274 -6.52 3.96 0.16
C ALA A 274 -6.56 2.97 -1.02
N ILE A 275 -5.48 2.21 -1.24
CA ILE A 275 -5.44 1.13 -2.23
C ILE A 275 -6.41 0.00 -1.86
N ALA A 276 -6.48 -0.37 -0.58
CA ALA A 276 -7.39 -1.42 -0.09
C ALA A 276 -8.86 -1.04 -0.28
N PHE A 277 -9.21 0.23 -0.03
CA PHE A 277 -10.59 0.73 -0.17
C PHE A 277 -10.99 1.06 -1.61
N SER A 278 -10.03 1.31 -2.51
CA SER A 278 -10.33 1.60 -3.90
C SER A 278 -10.75 0.34 -4.67
N GLN A 279 -11.74 0.47 -5.54
CA GLN A 279 -12.11 -0.56 -6.53
C GLN A 279 -11.59 -0.24 -7.95
N ASP A 280 -11.10 0.97 -8.16
CA ASP A 280 -10.57 1.42 -9.45
C ASP A 280 -9.08 1.07 -9.59
N ILE A 281 -8.76 0.16 -10.52
CA ILE A 281 -7.39 -0.27 -10.82
C ILE A 281 -6.51 0.92 -11.16
N LYS A 282 -7.02 1.91 -11.91
CA LYS A 282 -6.25 3.09 -12.29
C LYS A 282 -5.83 3.88 -11.04
N THR A 283 -6.77 4.16 -10.15
CA THR A 283 -6.52 4.78 -8.85
C THR A 283 -5.50 3.99 -8.04
N LYS A 284 -5.67 2.66 -7.91
CA LYS A 284 -4.71 1.79 -7.21
C LYS A 284 -3.31 1.90 -7.82
N THR A 285 -3.19 1.85 -9.15
CA THR A 285 -1.91 1.97 -9.85
C THR A 285 -1.24 3.31 -9.57
N ILE A 286 -1.99 4.43 -9.63
CA ILE A 286 -1.41 5.75 -9.38
C ILE A 286 -0.93 5.86 -7.94
N VAL A 287 -1.75 5.47 -6.96
CA VAL A 287 -1.35 5.51 -5.53
C VAL A 287 -0.12 4.65 -5.29
N ARG A 288 -0.10 3.38 -5.76
CA ARG A 288 1.08 2.51 -5.64
C ARG A 288 2.32 3.09 -6.30
N SER A 289 2.15 3.75 -7.45
CA SER A 289 3.24 4.40 -8.15
C SER A 289 3.83 5.53 -7.30
N CYS A 290 2.99 6.40 -6.74
CA CYS A 290 3.47 7.46 -5.86
C CYS A 290 4.20 6.89 -4.64
N LEU A 291 3.63 5.87 -3.97
CA LEU A 291 4.27 5.24 -2.81
C LEU A 291 5.63 4.63 -3.15
N ALA A 292 5.75 3.92 -4.28
CA ALA A 292 7.02 3.33 -4.71
C ALA A 292 8.08 4.39 -5.04
N SER A 293 7.68 5.55 -5.59
CA SER A 293 8.58 6.68 -5.81
C SER A 293 9.01 7.31 -4.49
N LEU A 294 8.06 7.59 -3.59
CA LEU A 294 8.32 8.19 -2.29
C LEU A 294 9.21 7.30 -1.40
N GLU A 295 8.96 5.99 -1.37
CA GLU A 295 9.79 5.01 -0.64
C GLU A 295 11.23 5.00 -1.18
N SER A 296 11.40 5.05 -2.50
CA SER A 296 12.74 5.09 -3.09
C SER A 296 13.50 6.39 -2.81
N LEU A 297 12.76 7.49 -2.61
CA LEU A 297 13.30 8.80 -2.31
C LEU A 297 13.65 8.95 -0.83
N ASP A 298 12.89 8.31 0.06
CA ASP A 298 13.07 8.36 1.51
C ASP A 298 14.53 8.05 1.91
N ALA A 299 15.09 7.00 1.31
CA ALA A 299 16.47 6.56 1.57
C ALA A 299 17.56 7.52 1.06
N CYS A 300 17.26 8.48 0.17
CA CYS A 300 18.27 9.28 -0.51
C CYS A 300 18.06 10.81 -0.43
N ILE A 301 16.86 11.29 -0.14
CA ILE A 301 16.56 12.72 -0.14
C ILE A 301 17.29 13.45 0.99
N VAL A 302 17.21 12.98 2.24
CA VAL A 302 17.92 13.59 3.37
C VAL A 302 19.44 13.51 3.19
N PRO A 303 20.06 12.36 2.82
CA PRO A 303 21.48 12.32 2.50
C PRO A 303 21.90 13.28 1.40
N ALA A 304 21.08 13.47 0.36
CA ALA A 304 21.39 14.39 -0.74
C ALA A 304 21.47 15.85 -0.28
N LEU A 305 20.60 16.26 0.67
CA LEU A 305 20.62 17.60 1.27
C LEU A 305 21.85 17.86 2.15
N GLN A 306 22.45 16.81 2.71
CA GLN A 306 23.62 16.91 3.58
C GLN A 306 24.96 16.94 2.84
N LEU A 307 24.95 16.75 1.52
CA LEU A 307 26.17 16.79 0.72
C LEU A 307 26.80 18.20 0.73
N PRO A 308 28.14 18.30 0.74
CA PRO A 308 28.83 19.58 0.64
C PRO A 308 28.35 20.37 -0.58
N GLU A 309 28.20 21.69 -0.42
CA GLU A 309 27.72 22.55 -1.50
C GLU A 309 28.68 22.54 -2.69
N SER A 310 28.16 22.04 -3.80
CA SER A 310 28.78 22.08 -5.12
C SER A 310 27.67 22.19 -6.15
N VAL A 311 28.00 22.68 -7.36
CA VAL A 311 27.01 22.76 -8.44
C VAL A 311 26.39 21.39 -8.74
N SER A 312 27.17 20.30 -8.63
CA SER A 312 26.67 18.95 -8.90
C SER A 312 25.78 18.39 -7.78
N SER A 313 26.07 18.70 -6.50
CA SER A 313 25.24 18.28 -5.36
C SER A 313 23.97 19.11 -5.25
N ALA A 314 24.02 20.40 -5.62
CA ALA A 314 22.84 21.25 -5.70
C ALA A 314 21.82 20.72 -6.73
N HIS A 315 22.24 20.41 -7.96
CA HIS A 315 21.35 19.81 -8.96
C HIS A 315 20.85 18.42 -8.57
N HIS A 316 21.66 17.64 -7.83
CA HIS A 316 21.23 16.33 -7.32
C HIS A 316 20.05 16.47 -6.36
N ALA A 317 20.21 17.32 -5.33
CA ALA A 317 19.16 17.61 -4.38
C ALA A 317 17.91 18.21 -5.05
N GLU A 318 18.09 19.16 -5.97
CA GLU A 318 16.99 19.81 -6.69
C GLU A 318 16.14 18.83 -7.52
N ILE A 319 16.77 17.90 -8.24
CA ILE A 319 16.05 16.89 -9.04
C ILE A 319 15.25 15.94 -8.13
N LEU A 320 15.84 15.51 -7.00
CA LEU A 320 15.15 14.63 -6.05
C LEU A 320 14.00 15.36 -5.34
N GLU A 321 14.20 16.62 -4.95
CA GLU A 321 13.15 17.47 -4.37
C GLU A 321 12.00 17.69 -5.36
N GLU A 322 12.30 17.96 -6.62
CA GLU A 322 11.28 18.12 -7.66
C GLU A 322 10.48 16.82 -7.85
N HIS A 323 11.16 15.66 -7.91
CA HIS A 323 10.52 14.36 -8.02
C HIS A 323 9.59 14.09 -6.82
N PHE A 324 10.09 14.34 -5.60
CA PHE A 324 9.33 14.19 -4.36
C PHE A 324 8.05 15.04 -4.36
N ASN A 325 8.17 16.33 -4.68
CA ASN A 325 7.04 17.26 -4.70
C ASN A 325 6.01 16.90 -5.79
N GLN A 326 6.48 16.42 -6.96
CA GLN A 326 5.60 15.94 -8.03
C GLN A 326 4.79 14.72 -7.59
N GLU A 327 5.44 13.73 -6.99
CA GLU A 327 4.77 12.50 -6.52
C GLU A 327 3.81 12.78 -5.37
N LEU A 328 4.18 13.62 -4.40
CA LEU A 328 3.27 14.04 -3.34
C LEU A 328 2.04 14.78 -3.86
N LEU A 329 2.20 15.65 -4.86
CA LEU A 329 1.08 16.38 -5.46
C LEU A 329 0.11 15.42 -6.15
N ILE A 330 0.63 14.46 -6.92
CA ILE A 330 -0.18 13.43 -7.57
C ILE A 330 -0.90 12.59 -6.52
N PHE A 331 -0.17 12.10 -5.51
CA PHE A 331 -0.73 11.32 -4.40
C PHE A 331 -1.87 12.07 -3.73
N ARG A 332 -1.65 13.31 -3.30
CA ARG A 332 -2.66 14.14 -2.64
C ARG A 332 -3.93 14.28 -3.48
N ASN A 333 -3.78 14.60 -4.77
CA ASN A 333 -4.92 14.79 -5.65
C ASN A 333 -5.76 13.51 -5.77
N VAL A 334 -5.10 12.35 -5.91
CA VAL A 334 -5.80 11.07 -6.00
C VAL A 334 -6.45 10.68 -4.67
N ILE A 335 -5.79 10.92 -3.53
CA ILE A 335 -6.41 10.64 -2.22
C ILE A 335 -7.65 11.52 -1.99
N HIS A 336 -7.60 12.80 -2.39
CA HIS A 336 -8.77 13.68 -2.34
C HIS A 336 -9.92 13.12 -3.21
N GLU A 337 -9.62 12.65 -4.42
CA GLU A 337 -10.62 12.04 -5.30
C GLU A 337 -11.27 10.80 -4.66
N ILE A 338 -10.49 9.95 -3.98
CA ILE A 338 -11.03 8.78 -3.26
C ILE A 338 -12.00 9.22 -2.16
N ILE A 339 -11.62 10.22 -1.36
CA ILE A 339 -12.44 10.67 -0.22
C ILE A 339 -13.72 11.35 -0.69
N ASP A 340 -13.63 12.22 -1.71
CA ASP A 340 -14.81 12.88 -2.29
C ASP A 340 -15.76 11.85 -2.94
N SER A 341 -15.22 10.73 -3.46
CA SER A 341 -16.02 9.65 -4.04
C SER A 341 -16.70 8.77 -2.99
N CYS A 342 -16.08 8.56 -1.82
CA CYS A 342 -16.64 7.77 -0.72
C CYS A 342 -17.62 8.56 0.17
N SER A 343 -17.76 9.88 -0.03
CA SER A 343 -18.67 10.75 0.72
C SER A 343 -19.98 11.09 -0.03
N LEU A 344 -20.24 10.40 -1.16
CA LEU A 344 -21.49 10.38 -1.93
C LEU A 344 -22.12 8.98 -1.91
#